data_AF-A0A1G7Q9R5-F1
#
_entry.id   AF-A0A1G7Q9R5-F1
#
_cell.length_a   1.000
_cell.length_b   1.000
_cell.length_c   1.000
_cell.angle_alpha   90.00
_cell.angle_beta   90.00
_cell.angle_gamma   90.00
#
_symmetry.space_group_name_H-M   'P 1'
#
loop_
_entity.id
_entity.type
_entity.pdbx_description
1 polymer ?
#
loop_
_entity_poly.entity_id
_entity_poly.type
_entity_poly.pdbx_seq_one_letter_code
_entity_poly.pdbx_strand_id
1 'polypeptide(L)' 'MTPKKAISVYITLPCLLYGVFFVLAVTRYSGMIERNTLYAAHTVFGGYIALIVYTKRDQLTAV' A
#
# COMPACT_ATOMS: atom_id res chain seq x y z
N MET A 1 -14.56 -15.64 0.91
CA MET A 1 -13.10 -15.53 0.71
C MET A 1 -12.45 -15.91 2.02
N THR A 2 -11.40 -16.75 2.03
CA THR A 2 -10.74 -17.09 3.30
C THR A 2 -9.91 -15.90 3.80
N PRO A 3 -9.69 -15.78 5.12
CA PRO A 3 -8.92 -14.67 5.71
C PRO A 3 -7.52 -14.55 5.13
N LYS A 4 -6.85 -15.70 4.93
CA LYS A 4 -5.54 -15.78 4.26
C LYS A 4 -5.57 -15.18 2.84
N LYS A 5 -6.63 -15.48 2.07
CA LYS A 5 -6.79 -14.93 0.73
C LYS A 5 -7.09 -13.43 0.79
N ALA A 6 -7.92 -12.98 1.73
CA ALA A 6 -8.26 -11.57 1.93
C ALA A 6 -7.02 -10.72 2.28
N ILE A 7 -6.18 -11.19 3.20
CA ILE A 7 -4.90 -10.52 3.54
C ILE A 7 -4.01 -10.43 2.29
N SER A 8 -3.86 -11.52 1.55
CA SER A 8 -3.03 -11.55 0.34
C SER A 8 -3.49 -10.54 -0.71
N VAL A 9 -4.80 -10.46 -0.99
CA VAL A 9 -5.37 -9.60 -2.03
C VAL A 9 -5.45 -8.14 -1.59
N TYR A 10 -5.89 -7.87 -0.36
CA TYR A 10 -6.17 -6.52 0.08
C TYR A 10 -4.99 -5.83 0.75
N ILE A 11 -4.04 -6.58 1.33
CA ILE A 11 -2.89 -6.00 2.04
C ILE A 11 -1.60 -6.28 1.28
N THR A 12 -1.27 -7.56 1.09
CA THR A 12 0.04 -7.94 0.53
C THR A 12 0.24 -7.42 -0.89
N LEU A 13 -0.75 -7.61 -1.78
CA LEU A 13 -0.63 -7.20 -3.17
C LEU A 13 -0.47 -5.67 -3.32
N PRO A 14 -1.31 -4.80 -2.71
CA PRO A 14 -1.09 -3.35 -2.77
C PRO A 14 0.25 -2.91 -2.19
N CYS A 15 0.72 -3.52 -1.09
CA CYS A 15 2.03 -3.21 -0.51
C CYS A 15 3.18 -3.56 -1.47
N LEU A 16 3.13 -4.72 -2.12
CA LEU A 16 4.13 -5.11 -3.10
C LEU A 16 4.13 -4.17 -4.31
N LEU A 17 2.94 -3.84 -4.85
CA LEU A 17 2.82 -2.92 -5.98
C LEU A 17 3.37 -1.54 -5.63
N TYR A 18 2.96 -0.98 -4.48
CA TYR A 18 3.47 0.31 -4.01
C TYR A 18 4.99 0.28 -3.85
N GLY A 19 5.54 -0.77 -3.23
CA GLY A 19 6.99 -0.94 -3.08
C GLY A 19 7.73 -0.98 -4.41
N VAL A 20 7.23 -1.73 -5.40
CA VAL A 20 7.83 -1.81 -6.74
C VAL A 20 7.80 -0.45 -7.43
N PHE A 21 6.66 0.23 -7.48
CA PHE A 21 6.56 1.54 -8.12
C PHE A 21 7.39 2.60 -7.40
N PHE A 22 7.45 2.55 -6.08
CA PHE A 22 8.29 3.43 -5.28
C PHE A 22 9.77 3.25 -5.62
N VAL A 23 10.26 2.01 -5.63
CA VAL A 23 11.65 1.71 -6.01
C VAL A 23 11.94 2.18 -7.43
N LEU A 24 11.08 1.87 -8.40
CA LEU A 24 11.26 2.32 -9.78
C LEU A 24 11.29 3.84 -9.91
N ALA A 25 10.41 4.54 -9.21
CA ALA A 25 10.34 6.00 -9.23
C ALA A 25 11.61 6.62 -8.66
N VAL A 26 12.08 6.16 -7.51
CA VAL A 26 13.32 6.64 -6.90
C VAL A 26 14.54 6.26 -7.73
N THR A 27 14.61 5.06 -8.29
CA THR A 27 15.75 4.63 -9.12
C THR A 27 15.86 5.44 -10.42
N ARG A 28 14.74 5.79 -11.07
CA ARG A 28 14.74 6.46 -12.38
C ARG A 28 14.68 7.98 -12.29
N TYR A 29 14.07 8.53 -11.24
CA TYR A 29 13.73 9.94 -11.14
C TYR A 29 14.16 10.58 -9.81
N SER A 30 15.10 9.97 -9.06
CA SER A 30 15.55 10.47 -7.74
C SER A 30 15.92 11.95 -7.72
N GLY A 31 16.54 12.47 -8.77
CA GLY A 31 16.93 13.89 -8.87
C GLY A 31 15.77 14.86 -9.12
N MET A 32 14.60 14.36 -9.49
CA MET A 32 13.40 15.15 -9.80
C MET A 32 12.30 15.03 -8.74
N ILE A 33 12.40 14.04 -7.85
CA ILE A 33 11.39 13.79 -6.82
C ILE A 33 11.76 14.56 -5.57
N GLU A 34 10.94 15.54 -5.22
CA GLU A 34 11.08 16.24 -3.95
C GLU A 34 10.73 15.34 -2.76
N ARG A 35 11.41 15.56 -1.63
CA ARG A 35 11.15 14.84 -0.38
C ARG A 35 9.69 14.98 0.08
N ASN A 36 9.09 16.15 -0.12
CA ASN A 36 7.69 16.38 0.22
C ASN A 36 6.73 15.52 -0.60
N THR A 37 7.02 15.31 -1.88
CA THR A 37 6.25 14.40 -2.74
C THR A 37 6.34 12.97 -2.23
N LEU A 38 7.50 12.54 -1.74
CA LEU A 38 7.65 11.21 -1.13
C LEU A 38 6.83 11.08 0.15
N TYR A 39 6.88 12.07 1.05
CA TYR A 39 6.06 12.01 2.27
C TYR A 39 4.57 11.97 1.96
N ALA A 40 4.11 12.83 1.04
CA ALA A 40 2.71 12.82 0.61
C ALA A 40 2.29 11.46 0.04
N ALA A 41 3.10 10.85 -0.82
CA ALA A 41 2.82 9.52 -1.39
C ALA A 41 2.69 8.45 -0.30
N HIS A 42 3.59 8.44 0.70
CA HIS A 42 3.51 7.50 1.82
C HIS A 42 2.31 7.73 2.72
N THR A 43 1.96 8.99 3.01
CA THR A 43 0.79 9.33 3.81
C THR A 43 -0.49 8.89 3.10
N VAL A 44 -0.61 9.14 1.80
CA VAL A 44 -1.77 8.70 0.99
C VAL A 44 -1.85 7.18 0.95
N PHE A 45 -0.72 6.49 0.74
CA PHE A 45 -0.69 5.03 0.74
C PHE A 45 -1.08 4.45 2.11
N GLY A 46 -0.56 5.01 3.21
CA GLY A 46 -0.93 4.62 4.56
C GLY A 46 -2.43 4.81 4.83
N GLY A 47 -2.99 5.95 4.40
CA GLY A 47 -4.44 6.20 4.48
C GLY A 47 -5.27 5.20 3.68
N TYR A 48 -4.82 4.83 2.48
CA TYR A 48 -5.46 3.80 1.65
C TYR A 48 -5.47 2.42 2.34
N ILE A 49 -4.35 2.00 2.94
CA ILE A 49 -4.28 0.75 3.71
C ILE A 49 -5.20 0.80 4.93
N ALA A 50 -5.22 1.92 5.66
CA ALA A 50 -6.11 2.10 6.80
C ALA A 50 -7.59 1.97 6.39
N LEU A 51 -7.98 2.58 5.26
CA LEU A 51 -9.33 2.47 4.71
C LEU A 51 -9.68 1.03 4.32
N ILE A 52 -8.75 0.29 3.71
CA ILE A 52 -8.95 -1.13 3.40
C ILE A 52 -9.18 -1.93 4.68
N VAL A 53 -8.33 -1.76 5.69
CA VAL A 53 -8.45 -2.48 6.96
C VAL A 53 -9.79 -2.15 7.61
N TYR A 54 -10.21 -0.89 7.61
CA TYR A 54 -11.51 -0.48 8.12
C TYR A 54 -12.69 -1.12 7.36
N THR A 55 -12.67 -1.07 6.03
CA THR A 55 -13.79 -1.52 5.18
C THR A 55 -13.86 -3.04 4.99
N LYS A 56 -12.73 -3.75 5.11
CA LYS A 56 -12.62 -5.20 4.94
C LYS A 56 -12.36 -5.94 6.24
N ARG A 57 -12.49 -5.26 7.39
CA ARG A 57 -12.15 -5.79 8.72
C ARG A 57 -12.69 -7.20 8.95
N ASP A 58 -13.97 -7.44 8.64
CA ASP A 58 -14.64 -8.70 8.94
C ASP A 58 -14.09 -9.85 8.07
N GLN A 59 -13.65 -9.54 6.84
CA GLN A 59 -13.02 -10.53 5.95
C GLN A 59 -11.56 -10.82 6.35
N LEU A 60 -10.89 -9.84 6.98
CA LEU A 60 -9.51 -9.96 7.45
C LEU A 60 -9.42 -10.66 8.80
N THR A 61 -10.44 -10.54 9.65
CA THR A 61 -10.48 -11.10 11.01
C THR A 61 -11.41 -12.29 11.15
N ALA A 62 -12.11 -12.71 10.08
CA ALA A 62 -12.84 -13.97 10.11
C ALA A 62 -11.88 -15.10 10.51
N VAL A 63 -12.30 -15.96 11.42
CA VAL A 63 -11.53 -17.11 11.90
C VAL A 63 -12.01 -18.35 11.17
#